data_AF-A0AA42XZ27-F1
#
_entry.id   AF-A0AA42XZ27-F1
#
_cell.length_a   1.000
_cell.length_b   1.000
_cell.length_c   1.000
_cell.angle_alpha   90.00
_cell.angle_beta   90.00
_cell.angle_gamma   90.00
#
_symmetry.space_group_name_H-M   'P 1'
#
loop_
_entity.id
_entity.type
_entity.pdbx_description
1 polymer ?
#
loop_
_entity_poly.entity_id
_entity_poly.type
_entity_poly.pdbx_seq_one_letter_code
_entity_poly.pdbx_strand_id
1 'polypeptide(L)' 'MPLIVRKRGDKYRILESETGWIAKGRTGKALDRGGSRSPTSLRKQAAAINIAQARQRGHEIPKPE' A
#
# COMPACT_ATOMS: atom_id res chain seq x y z
N MET A 1 -0.12 -2.86 7.67
CA MET A 1 1.34 -2.75 7.57
C MET A 1 1.64 -1.46 6.84
N PRO A 2 2.60 -0.63 7.28
CA PRO A 2 2.89 0.62 6.60
C PRO A 2 3.45 0.35 5.19
N LEU A 3 2.88 0.99 4.18
CA LEU A 3 3.35 0.90 2.81
C LEU A 3 4.39 1.98 2.52
N ILE A 4 5.45 1.59 1.81
CA ILE A 4 6.55 2.46 1.39
C ILE A 4 6.68 2.50 -0.13
N VAL A 5 7.33 3.54 -0.64
CA VAL A 5 7.60 3.69 -2.09
C VAL A 5 9.09 3.53 -2.34
N ARG A 6 9.47 2.59 -3.21
CA ARG A 6 10.87 2.41 -3.65
C ARG A 6 10.96 2.26 -5.17
N LYS A 7 12.08 2.69 -5.74
CA LYS A 7 12.40 2.48 -7.16
C LYS A 7 12.74 1.00 -7.39
N ARG A 8 12.12 0.36 -8.38
CA ARG A 8 12.48 -0.97 -8.90
C ARG A 8 12.51 -0.89 -10.44
N GLY A 9 13.70 -1.02 -11.01
CA GLY A 9 13.91 -0.83 -12.45
C GLY A 9 13.62 0.62 -12.89
N ASP A 10 12.78 0.78 -13.92
CA ASP A 10 12.42 2.09 -14.49
C ASP A 10 11.27 2.81 -13.74
N LYS A 11 10.61 2.13 -12.78
CA LYS A 11 9.42 2.65 -12.09
C LYS A 11 9.57 2.61 -10.56
N TYR A 12 8.78 3.42 -9.89
CA TYR A 12 8.53 3.35 -8.46
C TYR A 12 7.38 2.39 -8.18
N ARG A 13 7.53 1.56 -7.15
CA ARG A 13 6.56 0.56 -6.70
C ARG A 13 6.18 0.80 -5.25
N ILE A 14 4.95 0.42 -4.89
CA ILE A 14 4.50 0.38 -3.48
C ILE A 14 4.85 -0.98 -2.91
N LEU A 15 5.60 -0.97 -1.82
CA LEU A 15 6.06 -2.16 -1.12
C LEU A 15 5.55 -2.18 0.32
N GLU A 16 5.40 -3.38 0.86
CA GLU A 16 5.25 -3.58 2.30
C GLU A 16 6.59 -3.27 2.99
N SER A 17 6.58 -2.43 4.02
CA SER A 17 7.79 -2.02 4.72
C SER A 17 8.55 -3.17 5.37
N GLU A 18 7.83 -4.11 5.99
CA GLU A 18 8.40 -5.23 6.74
C GLU A 18 9.01 -6.28 5.83
N THR A 19 8.34 -6.59 4.72
CA THR A 19 8.71 -7.72 3.87
C THR A 19 9.44 -7.32 2.59
N GLY A 20 9.35 -6.04 2.18
CA GLY A 20 9.92 -5.52 0.94
C GLY A 20 9.22 -6.03 -0.33
N TRP A 21 8.16 -6.83 -0.21
CA TRP A 21 7.36 -7.32 -1.33
C TRP A 21 6.44 -6.26 -1.88
N ILE A 22 5.99 -6.45 -3.13
CA ILE A 22 4.99 -5.58 -3.76
C ILE A 22 3.70 -5.69 -2.97
N ALA A 23 3.20 -4.54 -2.51
CA ALA A 23 1.97 -4.48 -1.76
C ALA A 23 0.79 -4.94 -2.64
N LYS A 24 0.08 -5.97 -2.19
CA LYS A 24 -1.05 -6.56 -2.89
C LYS A 24 -2.35 -6.30 -2.12
N GLY A 25 -3.44 -6.11 -2.85
CA GLY A 25 -4.77 -6.09 -2.27
C GLY A 25 -5.29 -7.49 -2.00
N ARG A 26 -6.49 -7.58 -1.42
CA ARG A 26 -7.18 -8.84 -1.10
C ARG A 26 -7.36 -9.77 -2.30
N THR A 27 -7.42 -9.22 -3.51
CA THR A 27 -7.53 -9.96 -4.79
C THR A 27 -6.18 -10.42 -5.36
N GLY A 28 -5.08 -10.24 -4.63
CA GLY A 28 -3.73 -10.58 -5.08
C GLY A 28 -3.12 -9.62 -6.11
N LYS A 29 -3.88 -8.63 -6.59
CA LYS A 29 -3.39 -7.58 -7.50
C LYS A 29 -2.57 -6.54 -6.77
N ALA A 30 -1.51 -6.05 -7.42
CA ALA A 30 -0.68 -4.98 -6.88
C ALA A 30 -1.49 -3.69 -6.68
N LEU A 31 -1.36 -3.07 -5.51
CA LEU A 31 -2.09 -1.86 -5.15
C LEU A 31 -1.68 -0.64 -5.98
N ASP A 32 -0.45 -0.67 -6.50
CA ASP A 32 0.13 0.39 -7.33
C ASP A 32 -0.18 0.26 -8.83
N ARG A 33 -1.03 -0.68 -9.23
CA ARG A 33 -1.36 -0.97 -10.65
C ARG A 33 -0.12 -1.17 -11.54
N GLY A 34 1.00 -1.64 -10.99
CA GLY A 34 2.25 -1.84 -11.74
C GLY A 34 3.29 -0.73 -11.56
N GLY A 35 3.00 0.29 -10.78
CA GLY A 35 3.92 1.38 -10.45
C GLY A 35 3.79 2.60 -11.37
N SER A 36 4.67 3.58 -11.16
CA SER A 36 4.75 4.81 -11.95
C SER A 36 6.18 5.32 -12.03
N ARG A 37 6.49 6.06 -13.08
CA ARG A 37 7.78 6.76 -13.21
C ARG A 37 7.87 7.99 -12.29
N SER A 38 6.73 8.49 -11.80
CA SER A 38 6.68 9.60 -10.85
C SER A 38 6.67 9.10 -9.40
N PRO A 39 7.69 9.43 -8.60
CA PRO A 39 7.72 9.07 -7.17
C PRO A 39 6.62 9.79 -6.39
N THR A 40 6.31 11.02 -6.76
CA THR A 40 5.30 11.86 -6.09
C THR A 40 3.90 11.25 -6.22
N SER A 41 3.54 10.79 -7.42
CA SER A 41 2.25 10.14 -7.65
C SER A 41 2.11 8.85 -6.84
N LEU A 42 3.18 8.07 -6.73
CA LEU A 42 3.18 6.85 -5.92
C LEU A 42 3.07 7.13 -4.42
N ARG A 43 3.75 8.16 -3.92
CA ARG A 43 3.68 8.54 -2.50
C ARG A 43 2.26 8.97 -2.12
N LYS A 44 1.60 9.75 -2.98
CA LYS A 44 0.18 10.12 -2.80
C LYS A 44 -0.72 8.88 -2.76
N GLN A 45 -0.49 7.91 -3.66
CA GLN A 45 -1.25 6.67 -3.69
C GLN A 45 -1.00 5.80 -2.46
N ALA A 46 0.25 5.60 -2.06
CA ALA A 46 0.61 4.84 -0.85
C ALA A 46 -0.01 5.45 0.41
N ALA A 47 0.01 6.78 0.52
CA ALA A 47 -0.64 7.49 1.63
C ALA A 47 -2.17 7.25 1.64
N ALA A 48 -2.84 7.38 0.48
CA ALA A 48 -4.27 7.12 0.37
C ALA A 48 -4.64 5.68 0.78
N ILE A 49 -3.82 4.70 0.37
CA ILE A 49 -4.02 3.30 0.75
C ILE A 49 -3.80 3.09 2.25
N ASN A 50 -2.72 3.65 2.83
CA ASN A 50 -2.45 3.55 4.26
C ASN A 50 -3.63 4.11 5.08
N ILE A 51 -4.20 5.25 4.67
CA ILE A 51 -5.38 5.84 5.31
C ILE A 51 -6.60 4.92 5.18
N ALA A 52 -6.86 4.38 3.99
CA ALA A 52 -7.98 3.46 3.76
C ALA A 52 -7.85 2.17 4.59
N GLN A 53 -6.65 1.60 4.69
CA GLN A 53 -6.37 0.43 5.52
C GLN A 53 -6.49 0.72 7.02
N ALA A 54 -6.04 1.89 7.48
CA ALA A 54 -6.19 2.31 8.87
C ALA A 54 -7.67 2.43 9.26
N ARG A 55 -8.51 2.97 8.37
CA ARG A 55 -9.97 3.02 8.57
C ARG A 55 -10.62 1.65 8.66
N GLN A 56 -10.23 0.70 7.79
CA GLN A 56 -10.77 -0.67 7.84
C GLN A 56 -10.41 -1.37 9.16
N ARG A 57 -9.18 -1.18 9.66
CA ARG A 57 -8.74 -1.73 10.95
C ARG A 57 -9.44 -1.08 12.14
N GLY A 58 -9.71 0.22 12.08
CA GLY A 58 -10.48 0.92 13.11
C GLY A 58 -11.98 0.58 13.13
N HIS A 59 -12.49 -0.07 12.09
CA HIS A 59 -13.88 -0.56 12.00
C HIS A 59 -14.03 -2.03 12.41
N GLU A 60 -12.96 -2.74 12.77
CA GLU A 60 -13.06 -3.96 13.58
C GLU A 60 -13.46 -3.55 15.00
N ILE A 61 -14.74 -3.23 15.18
CA ILE A 61 -15.37 -3.12 16.50
C ILE A 61 -15.19 -4.50 17.14
N PRO A 62 -14.48 -4.63 18.28
CA PRO A 62 -14.45 -5.90 18.99
C PRO A 62 -15.90 -6.26 19.32
N LYS A 63 -16.36 -7.44 18.87
CA LYS A 63 -17.63 -7.99 19.35
C LYS A 63 -17.56 -7.99 20.88
N PRO A 64 -18.52 -7.39 21.60
CA PRO A 64 -18.60 -7.61 23.03
C PRO A 64 -18.91 -9.10 23.24
N GLU A 65 -18.09 -9.77 24.06
CA GLU A 65 -18.39 -11.09 24.64
C GLU A 65 -19.61 -11.02 25.55
#